data_AF-M4CCS6-F1
#
_entry.id   AF-M4CCS6-F1
#
_cell.length_a   1.000
_cell.length_b   1.000
_cell.length_c   1.000
_cell.angle_alpha   90.00
_cell.angle_beta   90.00
_cell.angle_gamma   90.00
#
_symmetry.space_group_name_H-M   'P 1'
#
loop_
_entity.id
_entity.type
_entity.pdbx_description
1 polymer ?
#
loop_
_entity_poly.entity_id
_entity_poly.type
_entity_poly.pdbx_seq_one_letter_code
_entity_poly.pdbx_strand_id
1 'polypeptide(L)'
;MQTLTLLVVALTIAGGAAALGGNTNNVYSPCSDTRIQRSDGFTFGIAFSSRASFFLNQTVLLSPCDRRLTLAAMNSQLSIFRPKIDEISLLSINTSAFFPDNYGGYMVAFAGRKYAARSPPAFIANSTYTVTSFTLVMEFQKGRLQNLFWKRDGCASCKGNSNFVCLNKQDCAIRTPSCKGRGGTVDCSLGIQLAFSGTDKHLAVLNSWYEVENMKQYSLYGLYSNLKSSLTSQFNNFF
;
A
#
# COMPACT_ATOMS: atom_id res chain seq x y z
N MET A 1 39.90 -32.92 -58.49
CA MET A 1 40.07 -32.51 -57.08
C MET A 1 39.92 -31.00 -57.03
N GLN A 2 39.42 -30.47 -55.90
CA GLN A 2 39.14 -29.05 -55.59
C GLN A 2 37.80 -28.52 -56.10
N THR A 3 36.94 -27.88 -55.30
CA THR A 3 36.81 -27.75 -53.84
C THR A 3 35.39 -27.25 -53.63
N LEU A 4 34.61 -27.92 -52.78
CA LEU A 4 33.22 -27.56 -52.49
C LEU A 4 33.24 -26.35 -51.53
N THR A 5 32.98 -25.15 -52.03
CA THR A 5 32.78 -23.95 -51.20
C THR A 5 31.46 -24.07 -50.45
N LEU A 6 31.53 -24.44 -49.16
CA LEU A 6 30.40 -24.36 -48.23
C LEU A 6 30.08 -22.89 -47.93
N LEU A 7 28.91 -22.43 -48.41
CA LEU A 7 28.26 -21.20 -47.96
C LEU A 7 27.72 -21.43 -46.54
N VAL A 8 28.43 -20.90 -45.53
CA VAL A 8 27.92 -20.80 -44.16
C VAL A 8 26.97 -19.61 -44.11
N VAL A 9 25.67 -19.87 -44.21
CA VAL A 9 24.64 -18.89 -43.89
C VAL A 9 24.59 -18.75 -42.37
N ALA A 10 25.27 -17.72 -41.85
CA ALA A 10 25.13 -17.34 -40.44
C ALA A 10 23.74 -16.72 -40.25
N LEU A 11 22.77 -17.54 -39.83
CA LEU A 11 21.50 -17.05 -39.30
C LEU A 11 21.82 -16.28 -38.01
N THR A 12 21.93 -14.95 -38.12
CA THR A 12 21.88 -14.08 -36.96
C THR A 12 20.45 -14.13 -36.44
N ILE A 13 20.21 -15.05 -35.50
CA ILE A 13 19.04 -14.97 -34.64
C ILE A 13 19.25 -13.68 -33.85
N ALA A 14 18.70 -12.57 -34.35
CA ALA A 14 18.41 -11.40 -33.56
C ALA A 14 17.36 -11.85 -32.54
N GLY A 15 17.84 -12.52 -31.49
CA GLY A 15 17.09 -12.75 -30.28
C GLY A 15 16.82 -11.37 -29.71
N GLY A 16 15.72 -10.77 -30.14
CA GLY A 16 15.07 -9.72 -29.39
C GLY A 16 14.85 -10.30 -28.01
N ALA A 17 15.72 -9.92 -27.08
CA ALA A 17 15.48 -10.13 -25.67
C ALA A 17 14.15 -9.42 -25.40
N ALA A 18 13.06 -10.18 -25.44
CA ALA A 18 11.84 -9.79 -24.77
C ALA A 18 12.30 -9.45 -23.36
N ALA A 19 12.32 -8.16 -23.04
CA ALA A 19 12.57 -7.69 -21.69
C ALA A 19 11.42 -8.26 -20.85
N LEU A 20 11.61 -9.47 -20.32
CA LEU A 20 10.84 -10.01 -19.22
C LEU A 20 10.85 -8.88 -18.20
N GLY A 21 9.68 -8.30 -17.93
CA GLY A 21 9.49 -7.21 -16.96
C GLY A 21 9.85 -7.71 -15.57
N GLY A 22 11.15 -7.87 -15.33
CA GLY A 22 11.75 -8.39 -14.12
C GLY A 22 11.99 -7.26 -13.15
N ASN A 23 11.81 -7.56 -11.86
CA ASN A 23 12.14 -6.64 -10.79
C ASN A 23 13.65 -6.31 -10.81
N THR A 24 13.99 -5.09 -11.18
CA THR A 24 15.37 -4.56 -11.24
C THR A 24 15.77 -3.78 -9.99
N ASN A 25 14.81 -3.46 -9.13
CA ASN A 25 15.07 -2.77 -7.88
C ASN A 25 15.52 -3.78 -6.81
N ASN A 26 16.72 -3.62 -6.26
CA ASN A 26 17.26 -4.48 -5.20
C ASN A 26 17.18 -3.84 -3.80
N VAL A 27 16.41 -2.76 -3.64
CA VAL A 27 16.26 -2.06 -2.36
C VAL A 27 15.12 -2.65 -1.53
N TYR A 28 15.46 -3.29 -0.41
CA TYR A 28 14.51 -3.93 0.53
C TYR A 28 14.27 -3.13 1.81
N SER A 29 14.98 -2.02 2.01
CA SER A 29 14.79 -1.17 3.18
C SER A 29 13.83 -0.02 2.83
N PRO A 30 12.78 0.23 3.63
CA PRO A 30 11.90 1.38 3.41
C PRO A 30 12.64 2.70 3.60
N CYS A 31 13.76 2.73 4.34
CA CYS A 31 14.57 3.92 4.58
C CYS A 31 15.76 4.06 3.62
N SER A 32 15.70 3.41 2.46
CA SER A 32 16.73 3.55 1.42
C SER A 32 16.14 4.23 0.19
N ASP A 33 16.90 5.14 -0.41
CA ASP A 33 16.49 5.80 -1.64
C ASP A 33 16.63 4.86 -2.84
N THR A 34 15.67 4.87 -3.75
CA THR A 34 15.70 4.08 -4.99
C THR A 34 15.02 4.83 -6.14
N ARG A 35 15.25 4.36 -7.36
CA ARG A 35 14.48 4.73 -8.56
C ARG A 35 13.88 3.48 -9.17
N ILE A 36 12.58 3.50 -9.38
CA ILE A 36 11.83 2.37 -9.91
C ILE A 36 11.58 2.49 -11.41
N GLN A 37 11.38 1.36 -12.06
CA GLN A 37 10.66 1.24 -13.32
C GLN A 37 9.33 0.49 -13.10
N ARG A 38 8.44 0.53 -14.10
CA ARG A 38 7.25 -0.34 -14.10
C ARG A 38 7.65 -1.79 -13.85
N SER A 39 6.82 -2.52 -13.13
CA SER A 39 7.07 -3.91 -12.70
C SER A 39 8.19 -4.15 -11.67
N ASP A 40 8.91 -3.11 -11.21
CA ASP A 40 9.80 -3.26 -10.07
C ASP A 40 9.02 -3.50 -8.77
N GLY A 41 9.61 -4.25 -7.83
CA GLY A 41 9.16 -4.24 -6.45
C GLY A 41 9.59 -2.96 -5.76
N PHE A 42 8.70 -2.31 -5.01
CA PHE A 42 9.02 -1.09 -4.28
C PHE A 42 8.77 -1.24 -2.78
N THR A 43 9.82 -1.14 -1.97
CA THR A 43 9.67 -1.24 -0.52
C THR A 43 9.22 0.09 0.09
N PHE A 44 8.16 0.02 0.89
CA PHE A 44 7.72 1.12 1.76
C PHE A 44 7.26 0.56 3.11
N GLY A 45 7.22 1.43 4.12
CA GLY A 45 6.78 1.09 5.47
C GLY A 45 5.48 1.80 5.85
N ILE A 46 4.76 1.23 6.79
CA ILE A 46 3.65 1.84 7.51
C ILE A 46 3.95 1.77 9.01
N ALA A 47 4.18 2.93 9.62
CA ALA A 47 4.40 3.05 11.05
C ALA A 47 3.08 3.35 11.75
N PHE A 48 2.80 2.63 12.85
CA PHE A 48 1.65 2.80 13.72
C PHE A 48 2.11 3.42 15.03
N SER A 49 1.54 4.56 15.39
CA SER A 49 1.83 5.23 16.67
C SER A 49 0.70 6.21 17.01
N SER A 50 0.86 6.94 18.12
CA SER A 50 0.04 8.12 18.40
C SER A 50 0.30 9.19 17.34
N ARG A 51 -0.69 10.04 17.06
CA ARG A 51 -0.54 11.15 16.09
C ARG A 51 0.67 12.03 16.43
N ALA A 52 0.85 12.36 17.71
CA ALA A 52 1.91 13.27 18.17
C ALA A 52 3.32 12.67 17.97
N SER A 53 3.46 11.35 18.00
CA SER A 53 4.74 10.66 17.86
C SER A 53 5.42 10.90 16.50
N PHE A 54 4.67 11.33 15.48
CA PHE A 54 5.20 11.63 14.15
C PHE A 54 5.68 13.08 14.00
N PHE A 55 5.46 13.93 15.01
CA PHE A 55 5.81 15.35 14.96
C PHE A 55 6.96 15.68 15.91
N LEU A 56 7.95 16.40 15.39
CA LEU A 56 8.94 17.08 16.22
C LEU A 56 8.32 18.40 16.72
N ASN A 57 8.38 18.63 18.03
CA ASN A 57 7.83 19.82 18.70
C ASN A 57 6.37 20.12 18.28
N GLN A 58 5.57 19.08 18.05
CA GLN A 58 4.16 19.14 17.67
C GLN A 58 3.84 19.88 16.35
N THR A 59 4.85 20.31 15.60
CA THR A 59 4.70 21.21 14.45
C THR A 59 5.25 20.60 13.17
N VAL A 60 6.40 19.94 13.23
CA VAL A 60 7.09 19.42 12.05
C VAL A 60 6.86 17.92 11.92
N LEU A 61 6.06 17.51 10.93
CA LEU A 61 5.89 16.10 10.57
C LEU A 61 7.20 15.56 9.99
N LEU A 62 7.80 14.57 10.64
CA LEU A 62 9.00 13.90 10.18
C LEU A 62 8.70 12.52 9.61
N SER A 63 9.58 12.02 8.75
CA SER A 63 9.48 10.64 8.27
C SER A 63 9.85 9.67 9.40
N PRO A 64 9.18 8.52 9.52
CA PRO A 64 9.60 7.41 10.40
C PRO A 64 11.06 6.95 10.21
N CYS A 65 11.72 7.29 9.10
CA CYS A 65 13.16 7.06 8.90
C CYS A 65 14.07 8.12 9.57
N ASP A 66 13.49 9.20 10.12
CA ASP A 66 14.24 10.26 10.78
C ASP A 66 14.53 9.85 12.23
N ARG A 67 15.82 9.74 12.56
CA ARG A 67 16.31 9.35 13.89
C ARG A 67 15.89 10.30 15.02
N ARG A 68 15.41 11.50 14.71
CA ARG A 68 14.87 12.44 15.72
C ARG A 68 13.50 12.00 16.22
N LEU A 69 12.79 11.15 15.47
CA LEU A 69 11.62 10.47 15.97
C LEU A 69 12.04 9.26 16.80
N THR A 70 11.70 9.26 18.08
CA THR A 70 11.96 8.15 19.00
C THR A 70 10.84 7.10 18.94
N LEU A 71 10.40 6.70 17.74
CA LEU A 71 9.25 5.82 17.55
C LEU A 71 9.39 4.49 18.32
N ALA A 72 10.58 3.90 18.29
CA ALA A 72 10.89 2.67 19.02
C ALA A 72 10.66 2.80 20.55
N ALA A 73 10.90 3.99 21.12
CA ALA A 73 10.66 4.26 22.53
C ALA A 73 9.20 4.64 22.82
N MET A 74 8.38 4.92 21.79
CA MET A 74 7.00 5.40 21.91
C MET A 74 5.97 4.30 21.59
N ASN A 75 6.31 3.03 21.84
CA ASN A 75 5.44 1.88 21.58
C ASN A 75 4.89 1.91 20.14
N SER A 76 5.74 2.12 19.14
CA SER A 76 5.33 2.08 17.73
C SER A 76 5.39 0.67 17.17
N GLN A 77 4.49 0.35 16.25
CA GLN A 77 4.58 -0.86 15.42
C GLN A 77 4.89 -0.50 13.97
N LEU A 78 5.48 -1.44 13.23
CA LEU A 78 5.87 -1.24 11.84
C LEU A 78 5.41 -2.42 10.98
N SER A 79 4.86 -2.11 9.82
CA SER A 79 4.65 -3.09 8.74
C SER A 79 5.42 -2.65 7.50
N ILE A 80 6.05 -3.59 6.81
CA ILE A 80 6.83 -3.31 5.61
C ILE A 80 6.23 -4.11 4.46
N PHE A 81 6.02 -3.44 3.34
CA PHE A 81 5.47 -4.03 2.14
C PHE A 81 6.39 -3.81 0.96
N ARG A 82 6.27 -4.72 -0.02
CA ARG A 82 7.01 -4.62 -1.27
C ARG A 82 6.11 -5.01 -2.46
N PRO A 83 5.07 -4.23 -2.76
CA PRO A 83 4.25 -4.42 -3.94
C PRO A 83 5.05 -4.21 -5.23
N LYS A 84 4.50 -4.71 -6.33
CA LYS A 84 4.98 -4.40 -7.67
C LYS A 84 4.40 -3.05 -8.11
N ILE A 85 5.23 -2.21 -8.72
CA ILE A 85 4.82 -0.90 -9.23
C ILE A 85 3.88 -1.05 -10.43
N ASP A 86 2.84 -0.21 -10.45
CA ASP A 86 1.82 -0.11 -11.51
C ASP A 86 0.99 -1.40 -11.65
N GLU A 87 0.88 -2.17 -10.55
CA GLU A 87 -0.01 -3.32 -10.41
C GLU A 87 -1.01 -3.05 -9.28
N ILE A 88 -2.32 -3.21 -9.56
CA ILE A 88 -3.36 -3.01 -8.54
C ILE A 88 -3.16 -4.03 -7.43
N SER A 89 -2.83 -3.55 -6.25
CA SER A 89 -2.54 -4.38 -5.07
C SER A 89 -3.45 -3.99 -3.91
N LEU A 90 -3.97 -4.99 -3.20
CA LEU A 90 -4.64 -4.83 -1.91
C LEU A 90 -3.77 -5.46 -0.83
N LEU A 91 -3.22 -4.62 0.04
CA LEU A 91 -2.47 -5.06 1.21
C LEU A 91 -3.45 -5.31 2.35
N SER A 92 -3.18 -6.34 3.15
CA SER A 92 -3.97 -6.64 4.34
C SER A 92 -3.06 -6.71 5.57
N ILE A 93 -3.47 -6.03 6.65
CA ILE A 93 -2.85 -6.16 7.97
C ILE A 93 -3.88 -6.83 8.86
N ASN A 94 -3.54 -8.04 9.29
CA ASN A 94 -4.40 -8.82 10.15
C ASN A 94 -4.43 -8.20 11.55
N THR A 95 -5.61 -7.73 11.97
CA THR A 95 -5.81 -7.11 13.28
C THR A 95 -6.34 -8.07 14.35
N SER A 96 -6.36 -9.38 14.08
CA SER A 96 -6.81 -10.37 15.08
C SER A 96 -5.88 -10.50 16.28
N ALA A 97 -4.58 -10.22 16.10
CA ALA A 97 -3.58 -10.16 17.17
C ALA A 97 -2.93 -8.77 17.32
N PHE A 98 -3.27 -7.83 16.45
CA PHE A 98 -2.75 -6.47 16.42
C PHE A 98 -3.89 -5.48 16.46
N PHE A 99 -3.98 -4.69 17.52
CA PHE A 99 -5.02 -3.68 17.65
C PHE A 99 -4.41 -2.27 17.54
N PRO A 100 -4.66 -1.53 16.44
CA PRO A 100 -4.02 -0.24 16.19
C PRO A 100 -4.25 0.80 17.29
N ASP A 101 -5.38 0.74 17.99
CA ASP A 101 -5.71 1.63 19.09
C ASP A 101 -4.79 1.46 20.32
N ASN A 102 -4.24 0.26 20.54
CA ASN A 102 -3.23 0.03 21.59
C ASN A 102 -1.89 0.74 21.29
N TYR A 103 -1.67 1.10 20.03
CA TYR A 103 -0.47 1.79 19.57
C TYR A 103 -0.75 3.25 19.23
N GLY A 104 -1.83 3.82 19.76
CA GLY A 104 -2.15 5.24 19.59
C GLY A 104 -3.04 5.57 18.40
N GLY A 105 -3.42 4.59 17.58
CA GLY A 105 -4.56 4.71 16.66
C GLY A 105 -4.33 5.45 15.35
N TYR A 106 -3.08 5.83 15.03
CA TYR A 106 -2.73 6.50 13.77
C TYR A 106 -1.64 5.74 13.01
N MET A 107 -1.60 5.95 11.69
CA MET A 107 -0.51 5.48 10.84
C MET A 107 0.06 6.54 9.91
N VAL A 108 1.32 6.34 9.55
CA VAL A 108 2.04 7.09 8.51
C VAL A 108 2.72 6.10 7.57
N ALA A 109 2.46 6.22 6.27
CA ALA A 109 3.21 5.51 5.24
C ALA A 109 4.47 6.30 4.90
N PHE A 110 5.58 5.62 4.63
CA PHE A 110 6.86 6.26 4.39
C PHE A 110 7.79 5.45 3.49
N ALA A 111 8.65 6.15 2.76
CA ALA A 111 9.79 5.55 2.09
C ALA A 111 10.91 6.58 1.76
N GLY A 112 12.12 6.07 1.60
CA GLY A 112 13.33 6.84 1.29
C GLY A 112 13.95 7.52 2.51
N ARG A 113 15.13 8.12 2.32
CA ARG A 113 15.89 8.79 3.39
C ARG A 113 16.26 10.21 3.05
N LYS A 114 16.86 10.47 1.89
CA LYS A 114 17.24 11.83 1.51
C LYS A 114 16.03 12.72 1.23
N TYR A 115 15.00 12.15 0.62
CA TYR A 115 13.77 12.88 0.30
C TYR A 115 12.64 12.52 1.27
N ALA A 116 12.75 11.35 1.94
CA ALA A 116 11.94 10.97 3.09
C ALA A 116 10.43 11.23 2.88
N ALA A 117 9.91 10.71 1.77
CA ALA A 117 8.50 10.83 1.43
C ALA A 117 7.67 10.14 2.51
N ARG A 118 6.59 10.80 2.93
CA ARG A 118 5.72 10.37 4.02
C ARG A 118 4.32 10.88 3.80
N SER A 119 3.33 10.10 4.22
CA SER A 119 1.95 10.54 4.21
C SER A 119 1.59 11.36 5.45
N PRO A 120 0.54 12.18 5.38
CA PRO A 120 -0.08 12.72 6.58
C PRO A 120 -0.55 11.57 7.51
N PRO A 121 -0.55 11.76 8.83
CA PRO A 121 -1.12 10.79 9.75
C PRO A 121 -2.59 10.51 9.45
N ALA A 122 -2.94 9.24 9.24
CA ALA A 122 -4.31 8.78 9.09
C ALA A 122 -4.82 8.17 10.40
N PHE A 123 -6.04 8.53 10.78
CA PHE A 123 -6.73 7.85 11.88
C PHE A 123 -7.13 6.45 11.44
N ILE A 124 -6.87 5.46 12.29
CA ILE A 124 -7.23 4.07 12.07
C ILE A 124 -8.22 3.61 13.12
N ALA A 125 -7.91 3.76 14.40
CA ALA A 125 -8.72 3.19 15.45
C ALA A 125 -8.63 3.93 16.78
N ASN A 126 -9.71 3.85 17.55
CA ASN A 126 -9.74 4.12 18.98
C ASN A 126 -10.68 3.11 19.66
N SER A 127 -10.98 3.32 20.94
CA SER A 127 -11.90 2.47 21.70
C SER A 127 -13.33 2.40 21.14
N THR A 128 -13.72 3.34 20.27
CA THR A 128 -15.09 3.50 19.78
C THR A 128 -15.22 3.13 18.30
N TYR A 129 -14.25 3.48 17.47
CA TYR A 129 -14.31 3.30 16.02
C TYR A 129 -13.00 2.78 15.43
N THR A 130 -13.12 1.97 14.38
CA THR A 130 -12.02 1.44 13.56
C THR A 130 -12.34 1.63 12.08
N VAL A 131 -11.47 2.32 11.35
CA VAL A 131 -11.46 2.43 9.88
C VAL A 131 -10.62 1.29 9.33
N THR A 132 -11.18 0.51 8.40
CA THR A 132 -10.58 -0.73 7.91
C THR A 132 -10.19 -0.67 6.44
N SER A 133 -10.57 0.37 5.72
CA SER A 133 -10.31 0.49 4.27
C SER A 133 -9.61 1.80 3.98
N PHE A 134 -8.45 1.72 3.34
CA PHE A 134 -7.65 2.88 2.95
C PHE A 134 -7.20 2.74 1.51
N THR A 135 -6.99 3.88 0.85
CA THR A 135 -6.33 3.95 -0.44
C THR A 135 -5.06 4.78 -0.28
N LEU A 136 -3.90 4.18 -0.52
CA LEU A 136 -2.60 4.85 -0.51
C LEU A 136 -2.16 5.14 -1.95
N VAL A 137 -1.87 6.41 -2.21
CA VAL A 137 -1.42 6.87 -3.51
C VAL A 137 0.05 7.23 -3.43
N MET A 138 0.82 6.67 -4.34
CA MET A 138 2.26 6.88 -4.45
C MET A 138 2.57 7.63 -5.74
N GLU A 139 3.05 8.85 -5.60
CA GLU A 139 3.41 9.70 -6.74
C GLU A 139 4.90 9.61 -7.02
N PHE A 140 5.25 9.17 -8.23
CA PHE A 140 6.62 9.06 -8.69
C PHE A 140 6.94 10.11 -9.75
N GLN A 141 8.12 10.69 -9.67
CA GLN A 141 8.66 11.57 -10.70
C GLN A 141 10.01 11.03 -11.17
N LYS A 142 10.11 10.66 -12.45
CA LYS A 142 11.32 10.03 -13.02
C LYS A 142 11.79 8.83 -12.20
N GLY A 143 10.84 8.01 -11.75
CA GLY A 143 11.05 6.81 -10.96
C GLY A 143 11.32 7.05 -9.48
N ARG A 144 11.31 8.30 -9.02
CA ARG A 144 11.56 8.64 -7.62
C ARG A 144 10.27 9.01 -6.91
N LEU A 145 9.99 8.36 -5.79
CA LEU A 145 8.84 8.69 -4.94
C LEU A 145 8.95 10.14 -4.44
N GLN A 146 7.91 10.93 -4.71
CA GLN A 146 7.77 12.31 -4.27
C GLN A 146 6.80 12.41 -3.10
N ASN A 147 5.60 11.85 -3.27
CA ASN A 147 4.51 12.00 -2.31
C ASN A 147 3.85 10.66 -2.00
N LEU A 148 3.36 10.57 -0.76
CA LEU A 148 2.47 9.52 -0.29
C LEU A 148 1.25 10.21 0.29
N PHE A 149 0.05 9.82 -0.12
CA PHE A 149 -1.16 10.39 0.47
C PHE A 149 -2.28 9.37 0.58
N TRP A 150 -3.07 9.52 1.63
CA TRP A 150 -4.26 8.73 1.85
C TRP A 150 -5.43 9.39 1.14
N LYS A 151 -6.04 8.68 0.20
CA LYS A 151 -7.32 9.10 -0.38
C LYS A 151 -8.43 8.77 0.62
N ARG A 152 -9.30 9.74 0.86
CA ARG A 152 -10.52 9.57 1.65
C ARG A 152 -11.64 9.16 0.72
N ASP A 153 -12.25 8.01 0.99
CA ASP A 153 -13.27 7.41 0.12
C ASP A 153 -14.69 7.85 0.47
N GLY A 154 -14.84 8.70 1.50
CA GLY A 154 -16.13 9.19 1.95
C GLY A 154 -16.94 8.10 2.65
N CYS A 155 -18.23 8.36 2.82
CA CYS A 155 -19.12 7.48 3.59
C CYS A 155 -20.07 6.66 2.72
N ALA A 156 -19.84 6.58 1.42
CA ALA A 156 -20.69 5.80 0.52
C ALA A 156 -20.72 4.31 0.91
N SER A 157 -19.57 3.76 1.33
CA SER A 157 -19.42 2.38 1.79
C SER A 157 -20.08 2.08 3.14
N CYS A 158 -20.48 3.10 3.90
CA CYS A 158 -21.16 2.95 5.19
C CYS A 158 -22.68 2.75 5.07
N LYS A 159 -23.24 2.88 3.86
CA LYS A 159 -24.69 2.79 3.66
C LYS A 159 -25.15 1.33 3.78
N GLY A 160 -26.25 1.11 4.52
CA GLY A 160 -26.96 -0.17 4.57
C GLY A 160 -26.56 -1.12 5.71
N ASN A 161 -25.66 -0.73 6.62
CA ASN A 161 -25.30 -1.56 7.78
C ASN A 161 -25.14 -0.73 9.06
N SER A 162 -25.86 -1.11 10.12
CA SER A 162 -25.94 -0.38 11.40
C SER A 162 -24.64 -0.39 12.22
N ASN A 163 -23.71 -1.30 11.93
CA ASN A 163 -22.41 -1.37 12.58
C ASN A 163 -21.40 -0.35 12.03
N PHE A 164 -21.72 0.29 10.91
CA PHE A 164 -20.88 1.27 10.25
C PHE A 164 -21.32 2.69 10.59
N VAL A 165 -20.33 3.58 10.73
CA VAL A 165 -20.51 4.97 11.10
C VAL A 165 -19.64 5.83 10.19
N CYS A 166 -20.27 6.86 9.62
CA CYS A 166 -19.59 7.88 8.84
C CYS A 166 -18.88 8.86 9.77
N LEU A 167 -17.56 8.73 9.93
CA LEU A 167 -16.75 9.62 10.76
C LEU A 167 -16.42 10.90 9.99
N ASN A 168 -16.71 12.05 10.59
CA ASN A 168 -16.36 13.38 10.07
C ASN A 168 -16.77 13.63 8.61
N LYS A 169 -17.77 12.91 8.09
CA LYS A 169 -18.19 12.92 6.68
C LYS A 169 -17.08 12.51 5.70
N GLN A 170 -16.04 11.83 6.17
CA GLN A 170 -14.81 11.57 5.42
C GLN A 170 -14.46 10.09 5.35
N ASP A 171 -14.64 9.36 6.45
CA ASP A 171 -14.18 7.98 6.56
C ASP A 171 -15.31 7.08 7.03
N CYS A 172 -15.40 5.90 6.43
CA CYS A 172 -16.31 4.88 6.87
C CYS A 172 -15.65 4.00 7.94
N ALA A 173 -16.19 4.01 9.16
CA ALA A 173 -15.65 3.27 10.29
C ALA A 173 -16.65 2.23 10.81
N ILE A 174 -16.12 1.18 11.42
CA ILE A 174 -16.86 0.17 12.16
C ILE A 174 -16.77 0.52 13.64
N ARG A 175 -17.81 0.26 14.43
CA ARG A 175 -17.72 0.38 15.89
C ARG A 175 -16.70 -0.64 16.42
N THR A 176 -15.69 -0.20 17.16
CA THR A 176 -14.60 -1.08 17.65
C THR A 176 -15.10 -2.31 18.43
N PRO A 177 -16.14 -2.22 19.29
CA PRO A 177 -16.69 -3.40 19.97
C PRO A 177 -17.26 -4.48 19.02
N SER A 178 -17.65 -4.11 17.80
CA SER A 178 -18.12 -5.06 16.79
C SER A 178 -16.99 -5.89 16.16
N CYS A 179 -15.73 -5.48 16.35
CA CYS A 179 -14.56 -6.15 15.78
C CYS A 179 -14.21 -7.45 16.50
N LYS A 180 -13.75 -8.45 15.73
CA LYS A 180 -13.18 -9.70 16.24
C LYS A 180 -11.97 -9.40 17.13
N GLY A 181 -11.90 -10.05 18.29
CA GLY A 181 -10.89 -9.78 19.32
C GLY A 181 -11.23 -8.60 20.25
N ARG A 182 -12.32 -7.88 19.99
CA ARG A 182 -12.87 -6.80 20.85
C ARG A 182 -14.27 -7.14 21.40
N GLY A 183 -14.69 -8.39 21.31
CA GLY A 183 -15.99 -8.90 21.76
C GLY A 183 -17.02 -9.10 20.64
N GLY A 184 -16.73 -8.65 19.41
CA GLY A 184 -17.60 -8.82 18.26
C GLY A 184 -17.15 -9.91 17.29
N THR A 185 -17.88 -10.03 16.17
CA THR A 185 -17.68 -11.07 15.15
C THR A 185 -17.18 -10.53 13.80
N VAL A 186 -17.12 -9.20 13.63
CA VAL A 186 -16.75 -8.55 12.37
C VAL A 186 -15.24 -8.54 12.20
N ASP A 187 -14.73 -8.97 11.05
CA ASP A 187 -13.29 -8.84 10.75
C ASP A 187 -12.95 -7.38 10.45
N CYS A 188 -12.10 -6.80 11.29
CA CYS A 188 -11.64 -5.42 11.18
C CYS A 188 -10.18 -5.29 10.69
N SER A 189 -9.67 -6.32 10.00
CA SER A 189 -8.35 -6.26 9.36
C SER A 189 -8.24 -5.07 8.41
N LEU A 190 -7.08 -4.40 8.40
CA LEU A 190 -6.87 -3.20 7.59
C LEU A 190 -6.59 -3.60 6.14
N GLY A 191 -7.44 -3.20 5.21
CA GLY A 191 -7.22 -3.26 3.77
C GLY A 191 -6.65 -1.94 3.26
N ILE A 192 -5.56 -2.00 2.51
CA ILE A 192 -4.91 -0.84 1.92
C ILE A 192 -4.73 -1.06 0.43
N GLN A 193 -5.55 -0.38 -0.37
CA GLN A 193 -5.43 -0.38 -1.81
C GLN A 193 -4.30 0.56 -2.24
N LEU A 194 -3.47 0.10 -3.15
CA LEU A 194 -2.37 0.89 -3.70
C LEU A 194 -2.73 1.46 -5.07
N ALA A 195 -2.33 2.71 -5.28
CA ALA A 195 -2.42 3.37 -6.56
C ALA A 195 -1.13 4.13 -6.87
N PHE A 196 -0.73 4.12 -8.13
CA PHE A 196 0.51 4.70 -8.60
C PHE A 196 0.22 5.81 -9.60
N SER A 197 0.96 6.92 -9.52
CA SER A 197 0.86 8.05 -10.44
C SER A 197 2.24 8.59 -10.83
N GLY A 198 2.27 9.32 -11.94
CA GLY A 198 3.46 10.00 -12.43
C GLY A 198 4.29 9.15 -13.38
N THR A 199 5.61 9.14 -13.23
CA THR A 199 6.52 8.49 -14.19
C THR A 199 7.61 7.66 -13.53
N ASP A 200 8.01 6.61 -14.23
CA ASP A 200 9.12 5.73 -13.87
C ASP A 200 10.49 6.29 -14.30
N LYS A 201 11.60 5.59 -14.00
CA LYS A 201 12.96 6.08 -14.30
C LYS A 201 13.26 6.25 -15.80
N HIS A 202 12.47 5.60 -16.66
CA HIS A 202 12.53 5.68 -18.12
C HIS A 202 11.44 6.58 -18.70
N LEU A 203 10.77 7.38 -17.85
CA LEU A 203 9.69 8.29 -18.21
C LEU A 203 8.39 7.59 -18.67
N ALA A 204 8.27 6.28 -18.45
CA ALA A 204 7.01 5.58 -18.70
C ALA A 204 5.97 6.00 -17.65
N VAL A 205 4.74 6.25 -18.09
CA VAL A 205 3.65 6.70 -17.22
C VAL A 205 3.17 5.56 -16.32
N LEU A 206 2.92 5.87 -15.05
CA LEU A 206 2.23 5.01 -14.09
C LEU A 206 0.75 5.42 -14.07
N ASN A 207 -0.14 4.49 -14.40
CA ASN A 207 -1.54 4.78 -14.72
C ASN A 207 -2.55 4.13 -13.77
N SER A 208 -2.11 3.25 -12.85
CA SER A 208 -3.06 2.54 -11.98
C SER A 208 -3.93 3.47 -11.13
N TRP A 209 -3.53 4.72 -10.88
CA TRP A 209 -4.40 5.72 -10.25
C TRP A 209 -5.71 5.97 -11.03
N TYR A 210 -5.64 6.07 -12.35
CA TYR A 210 -6.82 6.28 -13.20
C TYR A 210 -7.72 5.03 -13.19
N GLU A 211 -7.11 3.85 -13.10
CA GLU A 211 -7.84 2.58 -12.97
C GLU A 211 -8.58 2.50 -11.63
N VAL A 212 -7.96 2.93 -10.53
CA VAL A 212 -8.62 3.02 -9.21
C VAL A 212 -9.79 4.02 -9.23
N GLU A 213 -9.65 5.14 -9.94
CA GLU A 213 -10.74 6.10 -10.10
C GLU A 213 -11.92 5.54 -10.91
N ASN A 214 -11.66 4.83 -12.01
CA ASN A 214 -12.72 4.18 -12.78
C ASN A 214 -13.34 2.99 -12.04
N MET A 215 -12.55 2.27 -11.24
CA MET A 215 -13.02 1.19 -10.38
C MET A 215 -13.95 1.69 -9.26
N LYS A 216 -13.90 2.97 -8.87
CA LYS A 216 -14.85 3.55 -7.89
C LYS A 216 -16.29 3.61 -8.39
N GLN A 217 -16.54 3.58 -9.71
CA GLN A 217 -17.91 3.46 -10.23
C GLN A 217 -18.55 2.13 -9.84
N TYR A 218 -17.73 1.10 -9.59
CA TYR A 218 -18.15 -0.21 -9.11
C TYR A 218 -17.71 -0.38 -7.67
N SER A 219 -18.53 0.11 -6.71
CA SER A 219 -18.38 -0.05 -5.25
C SER A 219 -17.33 -1.11 -4.88
N LEU A 220 -16.08 -0.68 -4.68
CA LEU A 220 -14.93 -1.57 -4.51
C LEU A 220 -15.10 -2.45 -3.27
N TYR A 221 -15.86 -1.97 -2.29
CA TYR A 221 -16.35 -2.77 -1.19
C TYR A 221 -17.04 -4.06 -1.65
N GLY A 222 -17.95 -4.00 -2.64
CA GLY A 222 -18.65 -5.17 -3.16
C GLY A 222 -17.75 -6.15 -3.94
N LEU A 223 -16.84 -5.64 -4.78
CA LEU A 223 -15.90 -6.49 -5.51
C LEU A 223 -14.89 -7.16 -4.56
N TYR A 224 -14.36 -6.42 -3.59
CA TYR A 224 -13.36 -6.94 -2.65
C TYR A 224 -13.97 -7.73 -1.49
N SER A 225 -15.19 -7.42 -1.03
CA SER A 225 -15.91 -8.27 -0.06
C SER A 225 -16.23 -9.62 -0.69
N ASN A 226 -16.59 -9.64 -1.97
CA ASN A 226 -16.85 -10.86 -2.72
C ASN A 226 -15.56 -11.63 -3.03
N LEU A 227 -14.44 -10.96 -3.35
CA LEU A 227 -13.13 -11.61 -3.49
C LEU A 227 -12.66 -12.20 -2.16
N LYS A 228 -12.79 -11.48 -1.05
CA LYS A 228 -12.46 -11.97 0.28
C LYS A 228 -13.36 -13.15 0.68
N SER A 229 -14.67 -13.07 0.47
CA SER A 229 -15.58 -14.19 0.72
C SER A 229 -15.28 -15.37 -0.20
N SER A 230 -14.94 -15.12 -1.47
CA SER A 230 -14.58 -16.15 -2.45
C SER A 230 -13.27 -16.86 -2.05
N LEU A 231 -12.21 -16.13 -1.73
CA LEU A 231 -10.95 -16.68 -1.24
C LEU A 231 -11.12 -17.44 0.09
N THR A 232 -11.92 -16.91 1.02
CA THR A 232 -12.21 -17.57 2.31
C THR A 232 -13.04 -18.83 2.11
N SER A 233 -14.01 -18.82 1.18
CA SER A 233 -14.84 -19.98 0.84
C SER A 233 -14.05 -21.08 0.13
N GLN A 234 -13.10 -20.71 -0.74
CA GLN A 234 -12.20 -21.68 -1.36
C GLN A 234 -11.24 -22.30 -0.33
N PHE A 235 -10.68 -21.50 0.59
CA PHE A 235 -9.82 -22.03 1.67
C PHE A 235 -10.54 -23.02 2.60
N ASN A 236 -11.81 -22.77 2.92
CA ASN A 236 -12.65 -23.67 3.72
C ASN A 236 -13.11 -24.94 2.96
N ASN A 237 -12.88 -25.02 1.64
CA ASN A 237 -13.16 -26.22 0.86
C ASN A 237 -11.90 -27.09 0.66
N PHE A 238 -10.72 -26.60 1.06
CA PHE A 238 -9.44 -27.30 0.97
C PHE A 238 -8.94 -27.86 2.32
N PHE A 239 -9.62 -27.57 3.42
CA PHE A 239 -9.39 -28.09 4.78
C PHE A 239 -10.71 -28.40 5.46
#